data_AF-A0A952LH89-F1
#
_entry.id   AF-A0A952LH89-F1
#
_cell.length_a   1.000
_cell.length_b   1.000
_cell.length_c   1.000
_cell.angle_alpha   90.00
_cell.angle_beta   90.00
_cell.angle_gamma   90.00
#
_symmetry.space_group_name_H-M   'P 1'
#
loop_
_entity.id
_entity.type
_entity.pdbx_description
1 polymer ?
#
loop_
_entity_poly.entity_id
_entity_poly.type
_entity_poly.pdbx_seq_one_letter_code
_entity_poly.pdbx_strand_id
1 'polypeptide(L)' 'MIWEWLEEVPDPEIPVLSVVDLGIIRDIHWDNAGETLEIVVTPTYSGCPATAVIQN' A
#
# COMPACT_ATOMS: atom_id res chain seq x y z
N MET A 1 11.11 -8.02 7.39
CA MET A 1 9.70 -8.42 7.55
C MET A 1 8.86 -7.60 6.57
N ILE A 2 7.73 -8.11 6.05
CA ILE A 2 6.93 -7.41 5.01
C ILE A 2 6.62 -5.95 5.37
N TRP A 3 6.33 -5.68 6.65
CA TRP A 3 6.08 -4.33 7.15
C TRP A 3 7.22 -3.35 6.91
N GLU A 4 8.47 -3.80 7.04
CA GLU A 4 9.65 -2.94 6.79
C GLU A 4 9.73 -2.53 5.32
N TRP A 5 9.31 -3.40 4.39
CA TRP A 5 9.26 -3.05 2.96
C TRP A 5 8.14 -2.05 2.67
N LEU A 6 7.00 -2.17 3.36
CA LEU A 6 5.89 -1.24 3.20
C LEU A 6 6.19 0.15 3.80
N GLU A 7 7.02 0.23 4.83
CA GLU A 7 7.53 1.52 5.35
C GLU A 7 8.39 2.25 4.30
N GLU A 8 9.01 1.54 3.35
CA GLU A 8 9.80 2.13 2.28
C GLU A 8 8.97 2.61 1.08
N VAL A 9 7.65 2.36 1.06
CA VAL A 9 6.76 2.80 -0.02
C VAL A 9 6.13 4.15 0.34
N PRO A 10 6.61 5.27 -0.25
CA PRO A 10 6.08 6.60 0.04
C PRO A 10 4.75 6.83 -0.67
N ASP A 11 3.91 7.66 -0.07
CA ASP A 11 2.75 8.20 -0.76
C ASP A 11 3.20 9.17 -1.88
N PRO A 12 2.65 9.05 -3.11
CA PRO A 12 3.07 9.90 -4.22
C PRO A 12 2.60 11.36 -4.09
N GLU A 13 1.59 11.65 -3.26
CA GLU A 13 1.14 13.03 -2.98
C GLU A 13 1.82 13.63 -1.74
N ILE A 14 2.13 12.82 -0.73
CA ILE A 14 2.82 13.19 0.50
C ILE A 14 4.09 12.33 0.66
N PRO A 15 5.19 12.65 -0.07
CA PRO A 15 6.39 11.81 -0.14
C PRO A 15 7.14 11.57 1.18
N VAL A 16 6.72 12.22 2.27
CA VAL A 16 7.29 12.09 3.61
C VAL A 16 6.54 11.08 4.48
N LEU A 17 5.41 10.53 4.00
CA LEU A 17 4.63 9.51 4.70
C LEU A 17 4.63 8.22 3.89
N SER A 18 4.85 7.09 4.56
CA SER A 18 4.71 5.77 3.96
C SER A 18 3.25 5.28 3.95
N VAL A 19 2.97 4.25 3.16
CA VAL A 19 1.64 3.57 3.19
C VAL A 19 1.33 2.95 4.56
N VAL A 20 2.36 2.69 5.38
CA VAL A 20 2.22 2.25 6.77
C VAL A 20 1.86 3.43 7.68
N ASP A 21 2.52 4.58 7.54
CA ASP A 21 2.23 5.79 8.31
C ASP A 21 0.82 6.32 8.05
N LEU A 22 0.36 6.21 6.80
CA LEU A 22 -1.02 6.56 6.42
C LEU A 22 -2.05 5.60 7.03
N GLY A 23 -1.61 4.44 7.54
CA GLY A 23 -2.46 3.44 8.15
C GLY A 23 -3.44 2.80 7.17
N ILE A 24 -3.21 2.87 5.84
CA ILE A 24 -4.18 2.43 4.82
C ILE A 24 -4.17 0.92 4.55
N ILE A 25 -3.15 0.21 5.04
CA ILE A 25 -3.06 -1.25 4.93
C ILE A 25 -4.13 -1.90 5.82
N ARG A 26 -4.90 -2.84 5.25
CA ARG A 26 -5.98 -3.55 5.96
C ARG A 26 -5.72 -5.03 6.13
N ASP A 27 -5.11 -5.65 5.12
CA ASP A 27 -4.78 -7.07 5.14
C ASP A 27 -3.56 -7.33 4.27
N ILE A 28 -2.84 -8.40 4.60
CA ILE A 28 -1.65 -8.85 3.88
C ILE A 28 -1.73 -10.38 3.85
N HIS A 29 -1.83 -10.93 2.65
CA HIS A 29 -1.86 -12.37 2.47
C HIS A 29 -1.12 -12.78 1.19
N TRP A 30 -0.68 -14.02 1.15
CA TRP A 30 -0.19 -14.62 -0.07
C TRP A 30 -1.36 -15.12 -0.91
N ASP A 31 -1.18 -15.13 -2.23
CA ASP A 31 -2.08 -15.83 -3.13
C ASP A 31 -2.10 -17.35 -2.84
N ASN A 32 -3.01 -18.08 -3.48
CA ASN A 32 -3.13 -19.53 -3.27
C ASN A 32 -1.90 -20.32 -3.73
N ALA A 33 -1.06 -19.75 -4.60
CA ALA A 33 0.17 -20.38 -5.08
C ALA A 33 1.37 -20.10 -4.15
N GLY A 34 1.28 -19.09 -3.28
CA GLY A 34 2.36 -18.61 -2.43
C GLY A 34 3.41 -17.77 -3.17
N GLU A 35 3.09 -17.28 -4.38
CA GLU A 35 4.06 -16.62 -5.27
C GLU A 35 3.89 -15.09 -5.27
N THR A 36 2.65 -14.62 -5.10
CA THR A 36 2.32 -13.19 -5.07
C THR A 36 1.85 -12.77 -3.69
N LEU A 37 2.39 -11.65 -3.20
CA LEU A 37 1.91 -11.00 -1.99
C LEU A 37 0.80 -10.01 -2.36
N GLU A 38 -0.42 -10.27 -1.89
CA GLU A 38 -1.58 -9.41 -2.06
C GLU A 38 -1.78 -8.54 -0.81
N ILE A 39 -1.97 -7.23 -1.05
CA ILE A 39 -2.12 -6.24 0.01
C ILE A 39 -3.43 -5.50 -0.20
N VAL A 40 -4.30 -5.57 0.80
CA VAL A 40 -5.58 -4.87 0.78
C VAL A 40 -5.39 -3.47 1.35
N VAL A 41 -5.69 -2.45 0.55
CA VAL A 41 -5.60 -1.04 0.95
C VAL A 41 -6.97 -0.37 0.96
N THR A 42 -7.22 0.49 1.95
CA THR A 42 -8.39 1.39 1.95
C THR A 42 -7.90 2.83 1.77
N PRO A 43 -8.00 3.41 0.57
CA PRO A 43 -7.58 4.78 0.35
C PRO A 43 -8.48 5.72 1.16
N THR A 44 -7.86 6.63 1.91
CA THR A 44 -8.55 7.64 2.72
C THR A 44 -8.95 8.88 1.93
N TYR A 45 -8.52 9.00 0.66
CA TYR A 45 -8.85 10.10 -0.23
C TYR A 45 -9.57 9.61 -1.49
N SER A 46 -10.89 9.78 -1.53
CA SER A 46 -11.78 9.39 -2.62
C SER A 46 -11.59 10.18 -3.94
N GLY A 47 -10.56 11.03 -4.04
CA GLY A 47 -10.17 11.75 -5.24
C GLY A 47 -8.67 11.66 -5.58
N CYS A 48 -7.94 10.74 -4.96
CA CYS A 48 -6.48 10.72 -4.97
C CYS A 48 -5.86 10.05 -6.22
N PRO A 49 -5.04 10.76 -7.02
CA PRO A 49 -4.24 10.17 -8.12
C PRO A 49 -3.28 9.04 -7.67
N ALA A 50 -2.98 8.88 -6.38
CA ALA A 50 -2.17 7.76 -5.89
C ALA A 50 -2.80 6.39 -6.19
N THR A 51 -4.14 6.28 -6.14
CA THR A 51 -4.82 5.01 -6.45
C THR A 51 -4.55 4.58 -7.89
N ALA A 52 -4.48 5.53 -8.83
CA ALA A 52 -4.17 5.23 -10.23
C ALA A 52 -2.71 4.83 -10.45
N VAL A 53 -1.78 5.32 -9.62
CA VAL A 53 -0.36 4.93 -9.66
C VAL A 53 -0.14 3.55 -9.05
N ILE A 54 -0.87 3.21 -7.98
CA ILE A 54 -0.79 1.90 -7.31
C ILE A 54 -1.42 0.79 -8.17
N GLN A 55 -2.41 1.12 -9.00
CA GLN A 55 -3.12 0.14 -9.86
C GLN A 55 -2.45 -0.14 -11.21
N ASN A 56 -1.41 0.58 -11.61
CA ASN A 56 -0.65 0.34 -12.86
C ASN A 56 0.65 -0.39 -12.60
#